data_AF-A0A4Q9KJW3-F1
#
_entry.id   AF-A0A4Q9KJW3-F1
#
_cell.length_a   1.000
_cell.length_b   1.000
_cell.length_c   1.000
_cell.angle_alpha   90.00
_cell.angle_beta   90.00
_cell.angle_gamma   90.00
#
_symmetry.space_group_name_H-M   'P 1'
#
loop_
_entity.id
_entity.type
_entity.pdbx_description
1 polymer ?
#
loop_
_entity_poly.entity_id
_entity_poly.type
_entity_poly.pdbx_seq_one_letter_code
_entity_poly.pdbx_strand_id
1 'polypeptide(L)'
;MRFRNHHAGCCGFNPTRPDGSEWTHVLTLHDGSTVHADTPEEIIEELVPGFTSLDEQGRLRARVRLSERVAAASQEVRINAAIAQGILDPADPDSAALIDVLRADKGQSMLLETEDDPGVQAAWQPEPTLVLLATRYAPHTDYPPVTGNVSYIDPSTDAALLASLNRAQIFDYWTSAT
;
A
#
# COMPACT_ATOMS: atom_id res chain seq x y z
N MET A 1 -4.25 -21.26 -9.33
CA MET A 1 -5.61 -21.56 -8.84
C MET A 1 -5.86 -20.65 -7.65
N ARG A 2 -7.10 -20.14 -7.46
CA ARG A 2 -7.42 -19.29 -6.30
C ARG A 2 -8.56 -19.85 -5.48
N PHE A 3 -8.47 -19.71 -4.15
CA PHE A 3 -9.51 -20.07 -3.20
C PHE A 3 -9.72 -18.95 -2.18
N ARG A 4 -10.97 -18.51 -1.97
CA ARG A 4 -11.32 -17.55 -0.93
C ARG A 4 -12.05 -18.27 0.21
N ASN A 5 -11.52 -18.12 1.42
CA ASN A 5 -12.05 -18.69 2.64
C ASN A 5 -12.72 -17.59 3.49
N HIS A 6 -14.01 -17.73 3.76
CA HIS A 6 -14.77 -16.80 4.61
C HIS A 6 -14.78 -17.18 6.09
N HIS A 7 -14.21 -18.33 6.46
CA HIS A 7 -14.05 -18.68 7.86
C HIS A 7 -12.88 -17.90 8.45
N ALA A 8 -13.17 -16.99 9.39
CA ALA A 8 -12.17 -16.41 10.27
C ALA A 8 -11.35 -17.57 10.85
N GLY A 9 -10.02 -17.45 10.91
CA GLY A 9 -9.05 -18.51 11.25
C GLY A 9 -9.23 -19.27 12.59
N CYS A 10 -10.37 -19.13 13.26
CA CYS A 10 -10.80 -19.76 14.50
C CYS A 10 -10.87 -21.30 14.47
N CYS A 11 -10.79 -21.96 13.31
CA CYS A 11 -10.91 -23.42 13.22
C CYS A 11 -9.56 -24.16 13.22
N GLY A 12 -8.41 -23.47 13.18
CA GLY A 12 -7.09 -24.12 13.03
C GLY A 12 -6.93 -24.87 11.71
N PHE A 13 -7.84 -24.66 10.76
CA PHE A 13 -7.82 -25.26 9.43
C PHE A 13 -7.04 -24.34 8.49
N ASN A 14 -5.87 -24.79 8.03
CA ASN A 14 -5.17 -24.17 6.92
C ASN A 14 -5.62 -24.87 5.63
N PRO A 15 -6.36 -24.21 4.72
CA PRO A 15 -6.73 -24.81 3.46
C PRO A 15 -5.48 -25.31 2.72
N THR A 16 -5.53 -26.54 2.22
CA THR A 16 -4.49 -27.09 1.33
C THR A 16 -4.99 -27.09 -0.10
N ARG A 17 -4.06 -27.19 -1.06
CA ARG A 17 -4.41 -27.48 -2.45
C ARG A 17 -5.07 -28.86 -2.59
N PRO A 18 -5.73 -29.16 -3.71
CA PRO A 18 -6.31 -30.48 -3.97
C PRO A 18 -5.31 -31.64 -3.90
N ASP A 19 -4.02 -31.37 -4.16
CA ASP A 19 -2.93 -32.33 -4.06
C ASP A 19 -2.33 -32.46 -2.65
N GLY A 20 -2.88 -31.73 -1.67
CA GLY A 20 -2.44 -31.72 -0.27
C GLY A 20 -1.26 -30.79 0.02
N SER A 21 -0.71 -30.08 -0.97
CA SER A 21 0.36 -29.11 -0.76
C SER A 21 -0.15 -27.77 -0.19
N GLU A 22 0.76 -26.98 0.37
CA GLU A 22 0.45 -25.63 0.89
C GLU A 22 0.32 -24.61 -0.24
N TRP A 23 -0.49 -23.57 0.01
CA TRP A 23 -0.59 -22.42 -0.89
C TRP A 23 0.65 -21.53 -0.80
N THR A 24 1.04 -20.94 -1.93
CA THR A 24 2.25 -20.12 -2.03
C THR A 24 2.01 -18.66 -1.64
N HIS A 25 0.78 -18.19 -1.79
CA HIS A 25 0.38 -16.81 -1.51
C HIS A 25 -0.88 -16.78 -0.66
N VAL A 26 -0.89 -15.97 0.39
CA VAL A 26 -2.05 -15.77 1.27
C VAL A 26 -2.23 -14.28 1.54
N LEU A 27 -3.45 -13.78 1.37
CA LEU A 27 -3.85 -12.41 1.67
C LEU A 27 -5.06 -12.40 2.61
N THR A 28 -4.99 -11.66 3.71
CA THR A 28 -6.14 -11.40 4.59
C THR A 28 -6.82 -10.08 4.18
N LEU A 29 -8.12 -10.14 3.90
CA LEU A 29 -8.94 -8.99 3.54
C LEU A 29 -9.57 -8.34 4.79
N HIS A 30 -10.03 -7.10 4.66
CA HIS A 30 -10.64 -6.34 5.77
C HIS A 30 -11.94 -6.94 6.30
N ASP A 31 -12.64 -7.76 5.50
CA ASP A 31 -13.83 -8.50 5.94
C ASP A 31 -13.49 -9.76 6.76
N GLY A 32 -12.20 -9.99 7.03
CA GLY A 32 -11.69 -11.15 7.75
C GLY A 32 -11.57 -12.42 6.91
N SER A 33 -11.93 -12.38 5.63
CA SER A 33 -11.72 -13.50 4.71
C SER A 33 -10.26 -13.59 4.27
N THR A 34 -9.82 -14.80 3.91
CA THR A 34 -8.47 -15.08 3.42
C THR A 34 -8.51 -15.56 1.98
N VAL A 35 -7.59 -15.06 1.17
CA VAL A 35 -7.42 -15.44 -0.24
C VAL A 35 -6.15 -16.24 -0.35
N HIS A 36 -6.25 -17.46 -0.84
CA HIS A 36 -5.15 -18.37 -1.10
C HIS A 36 -4.93 -18.49 -2.60
N ALA A 37 -3.68 -18.39 -3.05
CA ALA A 37 -3.34 -18.41 -4.47
C ALA A 37 -1.97 -19.04 -4.76
N ASP A 38 -1.74 -19.36 -6.04
CA ASP A 38 -0.48 -19.91 -6.54
C ASP A 38 0.46 -18.85 -7.07
N THR A 39 -0.08 -17.70 -7.47
CA THR A 39 0.68 -16.57 -8.00
C THR A 39 0.25 -15.24 -7.39
N PRO A 40 1.10 -14.20 -7.42
CA PRO A 40 0.73 -12.88 -6.93
C PRO A 40 -0.36 -12.22 -7.80
N GLU A 41 -0.39 -12.49 -9.12
CA GLU A 41 -1.43 -11.95 -10.02
C GLU A 41 -2.84 -12.44 -9.63
N GLU A 42 -2.97 -13.67 -9.12
CA GLU A 42 -4.24 -14.22 -8.66
C GLU A 42 -4.74 -13.54 -7.37
N ILE A 43 -3.84 -13.12 -6.50
CA ILE A 43 -4.17 -12.28 -5.34
C ILE A 43 -4.67 -10.91 -5.83
N ILE A 44 -3.98 -10.29 -6.79
CA ILE A 44 -4.35 -8.97 -7.31
C ILE A 44 -5.69 -9.02 -8.06
N GLU A 45 -5.99 -10.11 -8.77
CA GLU A 45 -7.30 -10.34 -9.39
C GLU A 45 -8.46 -10.24 -8.39
N GLU A 46 -8.23 -10.53 -7.10
CA GLU A 46 -9.28 -10.38 -6.09
C GLU A 46 -9.46 -8.91 -5.67
N LEU A 47 -8.39 -8.12 -5.71
CA LEU A 47 -8.42 -6.69 -5.42
C LEU A 47 -8.87 -5.87 -6.64
N VAL A 48 -8.66 -6.39 -7.84
CA VAL A 48 -8.96 -5.77 -9.13
C VAL A 48 -9.54 -6.83 -10.06
N PRO A 49 -10.87 -6.98 -10.11
CA PRO A 49 -11.51 -7.93 -11.01
C PRO A 49 -11.12 -7.71 -12.48
N GLY A 50 -10.77 -8.80 -13.17
CA GLY A 50 -10.33 -8.81 -14.57
C GLY A 50 -8.84 -8.53 -14.79
N PHE A 51 -8.04 -8.38 -13.74
CA PHE A 51 -6.60 -8.16 -13.79
C PHE A 51 -5.83 -9.17 -14.65
N THR A 52 -6.06 -10.47 -14.49
CA THR A 52 -5.33 -11.52 -15.22
C THR A 52 -5.67 -11.58 -16.70
N SER A 53 -6.75 -10.91 -17.12
CA SER A 53 -7.16 -10.82 -18.53
C SER A 53 -6.54 -9.62 -19.25
N LEU A 54 -5.82 -8.75 -18.54
CA LEU A 54 -5.16 -7.58 -19.11
C LEU A 54 -3.80 -7.94 -19.71
N ASP A 55 -3.37 -7.15 -20.69
CA ASP A 55 -1.99 -7.14 -21.15
C ASP A 55 -1.06 -6.48 -20.12
N GLU A 56 0.27 -6.55 -20.32
CA GLU A 56 1.22 -6.03 -19.33
C GLU A 56 1.04 -4.53 -19.06
N GLN A 57 0.74 -3.73 -20.08
CA GLN A 57 0.46 -2.31 -19.90
C GLN A 57 -0.86 -2.08 -19.15
N GLY A 58 -1.88 -2.88 -19.40
CA GLY A 58 -3.13 -2.89 -18.65
C GLY A 58 -2.91 -3.25 -17.19
N ARG A 59 -2.12 -4.29 -16.90
CA ARG A 59 -1.75 -4.71 -15.54
C ARG A 59 -0.98 -3.64 -14.81
N LEU A 60 0.04 -3.03 -15.42
CA LEU A 60 0.77 -1.91 -14.83
C LEU A 60 -0.19 -0.75 -14.47
N ARG A 61 -1.05 -0.33 -15.40
CA ARG A 61 -2.04 0.73 -15.12
C ARG A 61 -3.01 0.35 -14.01
N ALA A 62 -3.43 -0.91 -13.94
CA ALA A 62 -4.29 -1.40 -12.88
C ALA A 62 -3.58 -1.39 -11.50
N ARG A 63 -2.31 -1.83 -11.44
CA ARG A 63 -1.48 -1.75 -10.22
C ARG A 63 -1.30 -0.32 -9.73
N VAL A 64 -1.01 0.63 -10.64
CA VAL A 64 -0.87 2.04 -10.30
C VAL A 64 -2.18 2.61 -9.72
N ARG A 65 -3.32 2.41 -10.40
CA ARG A 65 -4.62 2.88 -9.90
C ARG A 65 -5.02 2.25 -8.57
N LEU A 66 -4.74 0.96 -8.38
CA LEU A 66 -4.96 0.29 -7.10
C LEU A 66 -4.11 0.97 -6.01
N SER A 67 -2.82 1.18 -6.30
CA SER A 67 -1.86 1.78 -5.36
C SER A 67 -2.24 3.18 -4.94
N GLU A 68 -2.68 4.04 -5.87
CA GLU A 68 -3.15 5.40 -5.58
C GLU A 68 -4.35 5.37 -4.63
N ARG A 69 -5.34 4.52 -4.93
CA ARG A 69 -6.56 4.38 -4.13
C ARG A 69 -6.25 3.88 -2.72
N VAL A 70 -5.43 2.84 -2.57
CA VAL A 70 -5.10 2.27 -1.26
C VAL A 70 -4.15 3.15 -0.46
N ALA A 71 -3.24 3.89 -1.13
CA ALA A 71 -2.42 4.90 -0.46
C ALA A 71 -3.28 6.01 0.15
N ALA A 72 -4.21 6.57 -0.62
CA ALA A 72 -5.12 7.60 -0.13
C ALA A 72 -5.99 7.09 1.02
N ALA A 73 -6.59 5.91 0.87
CA ALA A 73 -7.41 5.31 1.94
C ALA A 73 -6.60 5.02 3.21
N SER A 74 -5.39 4.46 3.08
CA SER A 74 -4.50 4.20 4.21
C SER A 74 -4.09 5.49 4.92
N GLN A 75 -3.78 6.53 4.15
CA GLN A 75 -3.42 7.83 4.69
C GLN A 75 -4.57 8.43 5.51
N GLU A 76 -5.82 8.37 5.03
CA GLU A 76 -6.99 8.83 5.79
C GLU A 76 -7.18 8.08 7.10
N VAL A 77 -7.00 6.75 7.09
CA VAL A 77 -7.06 5.96 8.34
C VAL A 77 -6.00 6.43 9.34
N ARG A 78 -4.78 6.71 8.87
CA ARG A 78 -3.68 7.22 9.71
C ARG A 78 -3.95 8.63 10.25
N ILE A 79 -4.50 9.53 9.42
CA ILE A 79 -4.92 10.88 9.84
C ILE A 79 -5.98 10.77 10.93
N ASN A 80 -7.03 9.98 10.72
CA ASN A 80 -8.11 9.81 11.69
C ASN A 80 -7.62 9.21 13.01
N ALA A 81 -6.70 8.24 12.95
CA ALA A 81 -6.07 7.68 14.14
C ALA A 81 -5.24 8.72 14.91
N ALA A 82 -4.44 9.52 14.20
CA ALA A 82 -3.65 10.59 14.80
C ALA A 82 -4.53 11.68 15.45
N ILE A 83 -5.66 12.04 14.83
CA ILE A 83 -6.66 12.95 15.42
C ILE A 83 -7.26 12.34 16.69
N ALA A 84 -7.68 11.07 16.63
CA ALA A 84 -8.26 10.39 17.79
C ALA A 84 -7.27 10.26 18.96
N GLN A 85 -5.96 10.23 18.68
CA GLN A 85 -4.89 10.20 19.67
C GLN A 85 -4.46 11.59 20.16
N GLY A 86 -4.99 12.67 19.57
CA GLY A 86 -4.61 14.05 19.89
C GLY A 86 -3.24 14.48 19.35
N ILE A 87 -2.68 13.73 18.39
CA ILE A 87 -1.43 14.10 17.70
C ILE A 87 -1.67 15.22 16.68
N LEU A 88 -2.83 15.17 16.01
CA LEU A 88 -3.29 16.21 15.10
C LEU A 88 -4.56 16.85 15.64
N ASP A 89 -4.64 18.18 15.63
CA ASP A 89 -5.87 18.92 15.92
C ASP A 89 -6.31 19.70 14.67
N PRO A 90 -7.41 19.32 13.99
CA PRO A 90 -7.89 20.06 12.82
C PRO A 90 -8.25 21.53 13.09
N ALA A 91 -8.44 21.94 14.35
CA ALA A 91 -8.68 23.33 14.72
C ALA A 91 -7.38 24.16 14.86
N ASP A 92 -6.23 23.50 15.00
CA ASP A 92 -4.92 24.12 15.02
C ASP A 92 -4.42 24.38 13.58
N PRO A 93 -4.03 25.63 13.21
CA PRO A 93 -3.64 25.97 11.85
C PRO A 93 -2.46 25.16 11.30
N ASP A 94 -1.47 24.85 12.12
CA ASP A 94 -0.27 24.11 11.70
C ASP A 94 -0.62 22.64 11.41
N SER A 95 -1.42 22.04 12.30
CA SER A 95 -1.98 20.70 12.12
C SER A 95 -2.90 20.62 10.89
N ALA A 96 -3.72 21.64 10.63
CA ALA A 96 -4.59 21.70 9.47
C ALA A 96 -3.77 21.74 8.15
N ALA A 97 -2.73 22.57 8.09
CA ALA A 97 -1.82 22.61 6.94
C ALA A 97 -1.10 21.26 6.74
N LEU A 98 -0.68 20.61 7.81
CA LEU A 98 -0.07 19.29 7.76
C LEU A 98 -1.04 18.23 7.21
N ILE A 99 -2.31 18.27 7.63
CA ILE A 99 -3.36 17.38 7.12
C ILE A 99 -3.55 17.58 5.61
N ASP A 100 -3.53 18.81 5.11
CA ASP A 100 -3.64 19.08 3.67
C ASP A 100 -2.47 18.45 2.89
N VAL A 101 -1.25 18.54 3.41
CA VAL A 101 -0.07 17.86 2.81
C VAL A 101 -0.24 16.34 2.84
N LEU A 102 -0.70 15.78 3.95
CA LEU A 102 -0.97 14.35 4.08
C LEU A 102 -2.03 13.91 3.05
N ARG A 103 -3.03 14.75 2.76
CA ARG A 103 -4.11 14.48 1.79
C ARG A 103 -3.76 14.77 0.33
N ALA A 104 -2.56 15.26 0.06
CA ALA A 104 -2.12 15.54 -1.31
C ALA A 104 -2.30 14.31 -2.23
N ASP A 105 -2.56 14.58 -3.50
CA ASP A 105 -2.78 13.57 -4.53
C ASP A 105 -1.60 12.57 -4.60
N LYS A 106 -1.89 11.30 -4.30
CA LYS A 106 -0.91 10.21 -4.29
C LYS A 106 -0.42 9.82 -5.69
N GLY A 107 -1.09 10.30 -6.73
CA GLY A 107 -0.64 10.22 -8.12
C GLY A 107 0.45 11.23 -8.50
N GLN A 108 0.77 12.19 -7.63
CA GLN A 108 1.81 13.20 -7.87
C GLN A 108 3.08 12.93 -7.05
N SER A 109 4.20 13.41 -7.56
CA SER A 109 5.45 13.51 -6.81
C SER A 109 5.38 14.72 -5.86
N MET A 110 6.01 14.60 -4.70
CA MET A 110 6.07 15.65 -3.70
C MET A 110 7.52 16.04 -3.47
N LEU A 111 7.83 17.32 -3.67
CA LEU A 111 9.10 17.91 -3.24
C LEU A 111 8.86 18.55 -1.87
N LEU A 112 9.60 18.09 -0.86
CA LEU A 112 9.62 18.72 0.45
C LEU A 112 10.93 19.50 0.56
N GLU A 113 10.84 20.70 1.09
CA GLU A 113 12.00 21.60 1.22
C GLU A 113 12.03 22.17 2.63
N THR A 114 13.23 22.54 3.08
CA THR A 114 13.42 23.33 4.31
C THR A 114 13.99 24.69 3.92
N GLU A 115 13.78 25.70 4.77
CA GLU A 115 14.33 27.04 4.52
C GLU A 115 15.87 27.03 4.46
N ASP A 116 16.51 26.12 5.20
CA ASP A 116 17.97 26.00 5.29
C ASP A 116 18.60 25.39 4.03
N ASP A 117 17.86 24.60 3.24
CA ASP A 117 18.35 23.91 2.05
C ASP A 117 17.29 23.82 0.94
N PRO A 118 16.99 24.95 0.25
CA PRO A 118 16.01 24.99 -0.82
C PRO A 118 16.49 24.21 -2.05
N GLY A 119 15.57 23.51 -2.73
CA GLY A 119 15.84 22.65 -3.88
C GLY A 119 16.33 21.26 -3.52
N VAL A 120 16.57 20.98 -2.23
CA VAL A 120 16.98 19.65 -1.74
C VAL A 120 15.81 18.97 -1.05
N GLN A 121 15.60 17.70 -1.41
CA GLN A 121 14.53 16.90 -0.86
C GLN A 121 14.70 16.69 0.65
N ALA A 122 13.84 17.33 1.42
CA ALA A 122 13.75 17.17 2.86
C ALA A 122 13.16 15.81 3.24
N ALA A 123 13.55 15.32 4.42
CA ALA A 123 12.98 14.14 5.03
C ALA A 123 11.63 14.45 5.68
N TRP A 124 10.66 13.55 5.53
CA TRP A 124 9.41 13.60 6.29
C TRP A 124 9.67 13.13 7.73
N GLN A 125 9.57 14.04 8.68
CA GLN A 125 9.68 13.75 10.12
C GLN A 125 8.34 13.68 10.87
N PRO A 126 7.27 14.42 10.47
CA PRO A 126 6.03 14.44 11.25
C PRO A 126 5.36 13.07 11.41
N GLU A 127 4.50 12.97 12.43
CA GLU A 127 3.48 11.94 12.54
C GLU A 127 2.13 12.48 12.04
N PRO A 128 1.31 11.64 11.37
CA PRO A 128 1.53 10.24 11.04
C PRO A 128 2.50 10.00 9.87
N THR A 129 2.90 8.73 9.68
CA THR A 129 3.67 8.27 8.51
C THR A 129 3.04 8.73 7.20
N LEU A 130 3.86 9.27 6.30
CA LEU A 130 3.45 9.66 4.96
C LEU A 130 3.45 8.46 4.02
N VAL A 131 2.33 8.20 3.35
CA VAL A 131 2.19 7.11 2.39
C VAL A 131 2.35 7.66 0.97
N LEU A 132 3.28 7.09 0.20
CA LEU A 132 3.65 7.53 -1.16
C LEU A 132 3.76 6.36 -2.13
N LEU A 133 3.78 6.64 -3.43
CA LEU A 133 4.02 5.64 -4.47
C LEU A 133 5.48 5.69 -4.94
N ALA A 134 6.17 4.55 -4.92
CA ALA A 134 7.58 4.46 -5.28
C ALA A 134 7.84 4.89 -6.74
N THR A 135 6.93 4.55 -7.65
CA THR A 135 7.04 4.87 -9.08
C THR A 135 6.85 6.36 -9.40
N ARG A 136 6.61 7.22 -8.40
CA ARG A 136 6.60 8.68 -8.54
C ARG A 136 7.96 9.31 -8.25
N TYR A 137 8.95 8.52 -7.87
CA TYR A 137 10.29 8.98 -7.51
C TYR A 137 11.37 8.18 -8.24
N ALA A 138 12.61 8.62 -8.13
CA ALA A 138 13.78 7.92 -8.65
C ALA A 138 13.84 6.46 -8.12
N PRO A 139 14.23 5.48 -8.96
CA PRO A 139 14.77 5.64 -10.31
C PRO A 139 13.72 5.73 -11.43
N HIS A 140 12.42 5.81 -11.11
CA HIS A 140 11.34 5.82 -12.11
C HIS A 140 11.05 7.21 -12.69
N THR A 141 11.41 8.26 -11.95
CA THR A 141 11.28 9.67 -12.34
C THR A 141 12.53 10.45 -11.91
N ASP A 142 12.59 11.73 -12.27
CA ASP A 142 13.68 12.63 -11.84
C ASP A 142 13.50 13.17 -10.42
N TYR A 143 12.38 12.86 -9.74
CA TYR A 143 12.11 13.35 -8.39
C TYR A 143 12.85 12.47 -7.36
N PRO A 144 13.71 13.05 -6.50
CA PRO A 144 14.37 12.29 -5.43
C PRO A 144 13.34 11.74 -4.42
N PRO A 145 13.53 10.52 -3.89
CA PRO A 145 12.60 9.94 -2.92
C PRO A 145 12.60 10.73 -1.60
N VAL A 146 11.40 10.93 -1.04
CA VAL A 146 11.22 11.43 0.32
C VAL A 146 11.71 10.38 1.32
N THR A 147 12.59 10.79 2.22
CA THR A 147 13.15 9.92 3.27
C THR A 147 12.48 10.19 4.62
N GLY A 148 12.81 9.42 5.67
CA GLY A 148 12.25 9.59 7.01
C GLY A 148 11.05 8.68 7.30
N ASN A 149 10.03 9.19 7.97
CA ASN A 149 8.80 8.48 8.36
C ASN A 149 7.85 8.32 7.16
N VAL A 150 8.30 7.58 6.14
CA VAL A 150 7.58 7.37 4.88
C VAL A 150 7.35 5.88 4.65
N SER A 151 6.18 5.54 4.13
CA SER A 151 5.85 4.20 3.64
C SER A 151 5.56 4.24 2.14
N TYR A 152 6.36 3.48 1.37
CA TYR A 152 6.21 3.41 -0.08
C TYR A 152 5.38 2.21 -0.53
N ILE A 153 4.42 2.45 -1.42
CA ILE A 153 3.70 1.44 -2.20
C ILE A 153 4.34 1.33 -3.58
N ASP A 154 4.70 0.12 -4.01
CA ASP A 154 5.47 -0.12 -5.23
C ASP A 154 4.64 -0.91 -6.28
N PRO A 155 4.01 -0.24 -7.25
CA PRO A 155 3.24 -0.90 -8.31
C PRO A 155 4.08 -1.50 -9.46
N SER A 156 5.41 -1.52 -9.38
CA SER A 156 6.29 -1.93 -10.49
C SER A 156 6.04 -3.37 -10.97
N THR A 157 5.82 -4.29 -10.03
CA THR A 157 5.50 -5.71 -10.29
C THR A 157 4.42 -6.20 -9.32
N ASP A 158 3.79 -7.33 -9.62
CA ASP A 158 2.76 -7.91 -8.74
C ASP A 158 3.31 -8.25 -7.35
N ALA A 159 4.52 -8.85 -7.31
CA ALA A 159 5.18 -9.19 -6.06
C ALA A 159 5.62 -7.95 -5.26
N ALA A 160 6.20 -6.95 -5.93
CA ALA A 160 6.60 -5.70 -5.28
C ALA A 160 5.41 -4.96 -4.68
N LEU A 161 4.27 -4.97 -5.39
CA LEU A 161 3.04 -4.36 -4.90
C LEU A 161 2.57 -5.03 -3.62
N LEU A 162 2.36 -6.35 -3.62
CA LEU A 162 1.87 -7.05 -2.44
C LEU A 162 2.84 -6.96 -1.26
N ALA A 163 4.15 -7.07 -1.50
CA ALA A 163 5.17 -6.90 -0.48
C ALA A 163 5.17 -5.47 0.12
N SER A 164 4.98 -4.44 -0.72
CA SER A 164 4.90 -3.05 -0.25
C SER A 164 3.62 -2.76 0.54
N LEU A 165 2.48 -3.33 0.13
CA LEU A 165 1.22 -3.24 0.88
C LEU A 165 1.31 -3.89 2.26
N ASN A 166 2.03 -5.02 2.36
CA ASN A 166 2.30 -5.68 3.63
C ASN A 166 3.20 -4.83 4.55
N ARG A 167 4.33 -4.34 4.02
CA ARG A 167 5.25 -3.47 4.79
C ARG A 167 4.57 -2.18 5.26
N ALA A 168 3.66 -1.64 4.45
CA ALA A 168 2.84 -0.47 4.79
C ALA A 168 1.72 -0.77 5.80
N GLN A 169 1.56 -2.04 6.20
CA GLN A 169 0.50 -2.54 7.08
C GLN A 169 -0.91 -2.22 6.55
N ILE A 170 -1.07 -2.20 5.23
CA ILE A 170 -2.37 -1.98 4.57
C ILE A 170 -3.12 -3.30 4.46
N PHE A 171 -2.40 -4.36 4.10
CA PHE A 171 -2.91 -5.73 4.07
C PHE A 171 -1.93 -6.65 4.79
N ASP A 172 -2.45 -7.74 5.34
CA ASP A 172 -1.61 -8.84 5.82
C ASP A 172 -1.44 -9.83 4.66
N TYR A 173 -0.22 -9.91 4.13
CA TYR A 173 0.13 -10.74 2.99
C TYR A 173 1.38 -11.58 3.28
N TRP A 174 1.28 -12.87 3.00
CA TRP A 174 2.32 -13.84 3.23
C TRP A 174 2.64 -14.64 1.96
N THR A 175 3.91 -15.02 1.80
CA THR A 175 4.34 -15.92 0.74
C THR A 175 5.42 -16.88 1.23
N SER A 176 5.41 -18.12 0.71
CA SER A 176 6.42 -19.15 0.99
C SER A 176 7.61 -19.14 0.03
N ALA A 177 7.57 -18.32 -1.02
CA ALA A 177 8.70 -18.17 -1.94
C ALA A 177 9.82 -17.38 -1.26
N THR A 178 10.97 -18.04 -1.05
CA THR A 178 12.23 -17.43 -0.59
C THR A 178 13.11 -17.07 -1.76
#